data_AF-A0A3N5U8Y1-F1
#
_entry.id   AF-A0A3N5U8Y1-F1
#
_cell.length_a   1.000
_cell.length_b   1.000
_cell.length_c   1.000
_cell.angle_alpha   90.00
_cell.angle_beta   90.00
_cell.angle_gamma   90.00
#
_symmetry.space_group_name_H-M   'P 1'
#
loop_
_entity.id
_entity.type
_entity.pdbx_description
1 polymer ?
#
loop_
_entity_poly.entity_id
_entity_poly.type
_entity_poly.pdbx_seq_one_letter_code
_entity_poly.pdbx_strand_id
1 'polypeptide(L)'
;MFPIRPRLASFLALGLIALLGMFLIIKTTPDGLGLSDDSIAYVAGARSMVAGNGYREAWLASNQPVTHFPPAFSSVLAFFGQFGIDPWRGARWVNALLFGGNAWLLGILGWRMTRSLTAGLVLAALFVASAEMFQVHAVAMSEPLFIFLSLLSFWAFDLYFERDHHWWWLVACGMFAGMTYLTRYAGLALVATFIVALLVLHTDWRKRLTGIGIFLASVIPWMLGWSIRNRLVAGNAT
;
A
#
# COMPACT_ATOMS: atom_id res chain seq x y z
N MET A 1 -18.11 -16.51 -2.87
CA MET A 1 -17.95 -16.01 -4.26
C MET A 1 -17.59 -17.20 -5.16
N PHE A 2 -18.13 -17.31 -6.38
CA PHE A 2 -17.81 -18.44 -7.29
C PHE A 2 -16.38 -18.30 -7.86
N PRO A 3 -15.63 -19.40 -7.99
CA PRO A 3 -14.26 -19.35 -8.49
C PRO A 3 -14.23 -19.00 -9.98
N ILE A 4 -13.57 -17.89 -10.32
CA ILE A 4 -13.24 -17.58 -11.72
C ILE A 4 -12.03 -18.43 -12.08
N ARG A 5 -12.13 -19.27 -13.12
CA ARG A 5 -10.94 -19.95 -13.68
C ARG A 5 -10.09 -18.93 -14.42
N PRO A 6 -8.96 -18.47 -13.85
CA PRO A 6 -8.21 -17.45 -14.51
C PRO A 6 -7.41 -18.06 -15.66
N ARG A 7 -7.56 -17.49 -16.85
CA ARG A 7 -6.69 -17.84 -17.99
C ARG A 7 -5.43 -16.99 -17.89
N LEU A 8 -4.27 -17.58 -18.14
CA LEU A 8 -2.98 -16.87 -18.19
C LEU A 8 -3.08 -15.61 -19.06
N ALA A 9 -3.79 -15.69 -20.19
CA ALA A 9 -4.05 -14.58 -21.10
C ALA A 9 -4.71 -13.36 -20.42
N SER A 10 -5.60 -13.55 -19.44
CA SER A 10 -6.24 -12.45 -18.71
C SER A 10 -5.24 -11.67 -17.85
N PHE A 11 -4.36 -12.39 -17.15
CA PHE A 11 -3.30 -11.76 -16.35
C PHE A 11 -2.26 -11.07 -17.24
N LEU A 12 -1.95 -11.65 -18.40
CA LEU A 12 -1.05 -11.04 -19.37
C LEU A 12 -1.63 -9.74 -19.94
N ALA A 13 -2.92 -9.71 -20.30
CA ALA A 13 -3.57 -8.52 -20.83
C ALA A 13 -3.56 -7.36 -19.81
N LEU A 14 -3.90 -7.64 -18.55
CA LEU A 14 -3.78 -6.66 -17.46
C LEU A 14 -2.31 -6.27 -17.21
N GLY A 15 -1.39 -7.22 -17.33
CA GLY A 15 0.05 -6.99 -17.21
C GLY A 15 0.59 -6.03 -18.26
N LEU A 16 0.09 -6.09 -19.49
CA LEU A 16 0.46 -5.14 -20.56
C LEU A 16 0.02 -3.71 -20.22
N ILE A 17 -1.20 -3.53 -19.67
CA ILE A 17 -1.68 -2.21 -19.21
C ILE A 17 -0.81 -1.70 -18.05
N ALA A 18 -0.45 -2.59 -17.12
CA ALA A 18 0.44 -2.25 -16.01
C ALA A 18 1.83 -1.81 -16.48
N LEU A 19 2.43 -2.54 -17.42
CA LEU A 19 3.72 -2.20 -18.02
C LEU A 19 3.66 -0.87 -18.79
N LEU A 20 2.55 -0.59 -19.48
CA LEU A 20 2.33 0.70 -20.11
C LEU A 20 2.31 1.82 -19.06
N GLY A 21 1.57 1.65 -17.96
CA GLY A 21 1.57 2.61 -16.86
C GLY A 21 2.96 2.86 -16.29
N MET A 22 3.71 1.79 -15.98
CA MET A 22 5.11 1.88 -15.51
C MET A 22 5.97 2.69 -16.49
N PHE A 23 5.87 2.36 -17.78
CA PHE A 23 6.61 3.03 -18.84
C PHE A 23 6.28 4.53 -18.91
N LEU A 24 5.01 4.90 -18.79
CA LEU A 24 4.58 6.30 -18.81
C LEU A 24 5.20 7.10 -17.67
N ILE A 25 5.15 6.60 -16.42
CA ILE A 25 5.79 7.26 -15.28
C ILE A 25 7.28 7.44 -15.52
N ILE A 26 7.99 6.38 -15.94
CA ILE A 26 9.42 6.47 -16.23
C ILE A 26 9.70 7.49 -17.33
N LYS A 27 8.87 7.53 -18.39
CA LYS A 27 9.08 8.41 -19.53
C LYS A 27 8.85 9.90 -19.21
N THR A 28 7.87 10.20 -18.35
CA THR A 28 7.52 11.59 -17.98
C THR A 28 8.31 12.13 -16.80
N THR A 29 9.10 11.29 -16.11
CA THR A 29 9.92 11.68 -14.95
C THR A 29 11.42 11.48 -15.22
N PRO A 30 11.98 11.98 -16.35
CA PRO A 30 13.36 11.70 -16.74
C PRO A 30 14.37 12.09 -15.66
N ASP A 31 14.13 13.22 -14.98
CA ASP A 31 15.01 13.80 -13.97
C ASP A 31 14.70 13.35 -12.53
N GLY A 32 13.70 12.47 -12.36
CA GLY A 32 13.19 12.05 -11.05
C GLY A 32 11.71 12.39 -10.85
N LEU A 33 11.13 11.90 -9.76
CA LEU A 33 9.76 12.26 -9.39
C LEU A 33 9.69 13.72 -8.96
N GLY A 34 8.50 14.31 -9.16
CA GLY A 34 8.14 15.57 -8.55
C GLY A 34 8.27 15.52 -7.03
N LEU A 35 8.49 16.68 -6.43
CA LEU A 35 8.61 16.87 -4.99
C LEU A 35 7.55 17.86 -4.52
N SER A 36 6.86 17.50 -3.46
CA SER A 36 6.04 18.38 -2.63
C SER A 36 6.71 18.60 -1.27
N ASP A 37 6.12 19.45 -0.42
CA ASP A 37 6.61 19.70 0.94
C ASP A 37 6.77 18.38 1.74
N ASP A 38 5.75 17.52 1.70
CA ASP A 38 5.78 16.20 2.37
C ASP A 38 6.81 15.24 1.75
N SER A 39 7.13 15.38 0.45
CA SER A 39 8.12 14.53 -0.21
C SER A 39 9.50 14.67 0.43
N ILE A 40 9.83 15.87 0.93
CA ILE A 40 11.09 16.15 1.64
C ILE A 40 11.18 15.26 2.88
N ALA A 41 10.09 15.15 3.65
CA ALA A 41 10.07 14.35 4.87
C ALA A 41 10.34 12.87 4.59
N TYR A 42 9.70 12.31 3.57
CA TYR A 42 9.88 10.90 3.20
C TYR A 42 11.29 10.61 2.69
N VAL A 43 11.81 11.43 1.78
CA VAL A 43 13.15 11.24 1.19
C VAL A 43 14.25 11.47 2.22
N ALA A 44 14.19 12.57 2.98
CA ALA A 44 15.20 12.87 3.99
C ALA A 44 15.16 11.88 5.16
N GLY A 45 13.96 11.46 5.57
CA GLY A 45 13.78 10.41 6.56
C GLY A 45 14.36 9.08 6.11
N ALA A 46 14.16 8.68 4.85
CA ALA A 46 14.80 7.50 4.26
C ALA A 46 16.33 7.61 4.25
N ARG A 47 16.90 8.76 3.84
CA ARG A 47 18.35 9.01 3.88
C ARG A 47 18.90 8.92 5.31
N SER A 48 18.17 9.43 6.30
CA SER A 48 18.55 9.32 7.72
C SER A 48 18.58 7.86 8.19
N MET A 49 17.62 7.03 7.77
CA MET A 49 17.63 5.59 8.06
C MET A 49 18.86 4.90 7.45
N VAL A 50 19.16 5.19 6.18
CA VAL A 50 20.32 4.62 5.46
C VAL A 50 21.64 5.01 6.13
N ALA A 51 21.75 6.24 6.62
CA ALA A 51 22.91 6.73 7.34
C ALA A 51 23.08 6.13 8.76
N GLY A 52 22.15 5.28 9.23
CA GLY A 52 22.19 4.69 10.56
C GLY A 52 21.74 5.62 11.69
N ASN A 53 21.23 6.81 11.37
CA ASN A 53 20.79 7.79 12.36
C ASN A 53 19.37 7.52 12.89
N GLY A 54 18.70 6.49 12.36
CA GLY A 54 17.29 6.21 12.60
C GLY A 54 16.36 7.12 11.81
N TYR A 55 15.05 7.00 12.04
CA TYR A 55 14.05 7.79 11.32
C TYR A 55 13.85 9.17 11.97
N ARG A 56 14.51 10.19 11.40
CA ARG A 56 14.61 11.54 11.97
C ARG A 56 14.30 12.62 10.92
N GLU A 57 13.93 13.78 11.44
CA GLU A 57 13.64 15.02 10.71
C GLU A 57 14.92 15.67 10.16
N ALA A 58 15.69 14.92 9.37
CA ALA A 58 16.99 15.36 8.86
C ALA A 58 16.90 16.59 7.93
N TRP A 59 15.69 17.04 7.58
CA TRP A 59 15.42 18.26 6.83
C TRP A 59 15.21 19.49 7.71
N LEU A 60 15.07 19.32 9.03
CA LEU A 60 14.92 20.41 10.01
C LEU A 60 16.17 20.50 10.88
N ALA A 61 16.51 21.72 11.30
CA ALA A 61 17.58 21.95 12.27
C ALA A 61 17.33 21.24 13.62
N SER A 62 16.06 21.02 13.96
CA SER A 62 15.66 20.29 15.17
C SER A 62 16.09 18.83 15.15
N ASN A 63 16.16 18.21 13.96
CA ASN A 63 16.49 16.81 13.71
C ASN A 63 15.84 15.83 14.70
N GLN A 64 14.57 16.06 15.05
CA GLN A 64 13.84 15.24 16.01
C GLN A 64 13.43 13.90 15.38
N PRO A 65 13.08 12.87 16.17
CA PRO A 65 12.49 11.66 15.62
C PRO A 65 11.18 11.96 14.88
N VAL A 66 11.01 11.47 13.65
CA VAL A 66 9.76 11.67 12.90
C VAL A 66 8.65 10.86 13.56
N THR A 67 7.52 11.49 13.89
CA THR A 67 6.32 10.78 14.37
C THR A 67 5.11 11.02 13.48
N HIS A 68 4.98 12.25 12.94
CA HIS A 68 3.85 12.68 12.12
C HIS A 68 3.70 11.90 10.80
N PHE A 69 4.82 11.52 10.17
CA PHE A 69 4.83 10.75 8.93
C PHE A 69 5.12 9.27 9.22
N PRO A 70 4.13 8.37 9.05
CA PRO A 70 4.35 6.94 9.23
C PRO A 70 5.47 6.38 8.33
N PRO A 71 6.21 5.36 8.78
CA PRO A 71 7.54 5.06 8.24
C PRO A 71 7.53 4.22 6.96
N ALA A 72 6.43 3.57 6.57
CA ALA A 72 6.48 2.49 5.59
C ALA A 72 7.01 2.93 4.21
N PHE A 73 6.62 4.10 3.72
CA PHE A 73 7.14 4.61 2.45
C PHE A 73 8.63 4.95 2.55
N SER A 74 9.03 5.70 3.59
CA SER A 74 10.45 5.99 3.88
C SER A 74 11.29 4.72 4.03
N SER A 75 10.75 3.68 4.67
CA SER A 75 11.41 2.38 4.85
C SER A 75 11.60 1.64 3.52
N VAL A 76 10.63 1.71 2.60
CA VAL A 76 10.78 1.14 1.24
C VAL A 76 11.88 1.86 0.49
N LEU A 77 11.93 3.19 0.55
CA LEU A 77 13.01 3.96 -0.09
C LEU A 77 14.37 3.68 0.55
N ALA A 78 14.42 3.58 1.88
CA ALA A 78 15.62 3.27 2.62
C ALA A 78 16.16 1.87 2.29
N PHE A 79 15.28 0.88 2.07
CA PHE A 79 15.67 -0.45 1.62
C PHE A 79 16.49 -0.38 0.32
N PHE A 80 16.03 0.37 -0.68
CA PHE A 80 16.82 0.58 -1.91
C PHE A 80 18.10 1.40 -1.64
N GLY A 81 18.04 2.34 -0.70
CA GLY A 81 19.19 3.11 -0.24
C GLY A 81 20.32 2.29 0.37
N GLN A 82 20.01 1.15 1.00
CA GLN A 82 21.04 0.22 1.49
C GLN A 82 21.89 -0.38 0.38
N PHE A 83 21.39 -0.40 -0.86
CA PHE A 83 22.12 -0.85 -2.06
C PHE A 83 22.79 0.32 -2.82
N GLY A 84 22.90 1.50 -2.20
CA GLY A 84 23.56 2.67 -2.78
C GLY A 84 22.70 3.49 -3.74
N ILE A 85 21.41 3.19 -3.86
CA ILE A 85 20.47 3.97 -4.69
C ILE A 85 19.97 5.16 -3.85
N ASP A 86 20.25 6.39 -4.28
CA ASP A 86 19.70 7.56 -3.58
C ASP A 86 18.15 7.45 -3.45
N PRO A 87 17.58 7.60 -2.23
CA PRO A 87 16.15 7.40 -1.99
C PRO A 87 15.21 8.17 -2.93
N TRP A 88 15.57 9.38 -3.37
CA TRP A 88 14.74 10.13 -4.33
C TRP A 88 14.79 9.52 -5.74
N ARG A 89 15.97 9.08 -6.19
CA ARG A 89 16.10 8.33 -7.45
C ARG A 89 15.40 6.97 -7.38
N GLY A 90 15.49 6.29 -6.24
CA GLY A 90 14.79 5.03 -5.97
C GLY A 90 13.27 5.19 -6.02
N ALA A 91 12.75 6.30 -5.49
CA ALA A 91 11.31 6.58 -5.47
C ALA A 91 10.68 6.54 -6.87
N ARG A 92 11.40 6.99 -7.91
CA ARG A 92 10.93 6.91 -9.31
C ARG A 92 10.58 5.48 -9.73
N TRP A 93 11.46 4.52 -9.42
CA TRP A 93 11.24 3.12 -9.78
C TRP A 93 10.16 2.49 -8.91
N VAL A 94 10.15 2.80 -7.61
CA VAL A 94 9.12 2.35 -6.67
C VAL A 94 7.74 2.82 -7.12
N ASN A 95 7.57 4.11 -7.42
CA ASN A 95 6.27 4.63 -7.83
C ASN A 95 5.85 4.16 -9.22
N ALA A 96 6.78 3.97 -10.16
CA ALA A 96 6.46 3.36 -11.45
C ALA A 96 5.89 1.95 -11.25
N LEU A 97 6.56 1.11 -10.44
CA LEU A 97 6.10 -0.24 -10.09
C LEU A 97 4.74 -0.19 -9.39
N LEU A 98 4.54 0.73 -8.46
CA LEU A 98 3.26 0.91 -7.76
C LEU A 98 2.15 1.37 -8.71
N PHE A 99 2.42 2.22 -9.70
CA PHE A 99 1.41 2.67 -10.65
C PHE A 99 0.91 1.51 -11.52
N GLY A 100 1.84 0.73 -12.08
CA GLY A 100 1.49 -0.48 -12.82
C GLY A 100 0.80 -1.52 -11.93
N GLY A 101 1.34 -1.75 -10.74
CA GLY A 101 0.78 -2.69 -9.77
C GLY A 101 -0.63 -2.34 -9.32
N ASN A 102 -0.91 -1.05 -9.08
CA ASN A 102 -2.23 -0.54 -8.74
C ASN A 102 -3.22 -0.72 -9.89
N ALA A 103 -2.83 -0.39 -11.12
CA ALA A 103 -3.66 -0.62 -12.30
C ALA A 103 -3.99 -2.12 -12.47
N TRP A 104 -2.99 -2.98 -12.30
CA TRP A 104 -3.14 -4.43 -12.39
C TRP A 104 -4.09 -4.99 -11.33
N LEU A 105 -3.86 -4.65 -10.06
CA LEU A 105 -4.69 -5.09 -8.94
C LEU A 105 -6.13 -4.59 -9.06
N LEU A 106 -6.32 -3.33 -9.43
CA LEU A 106 -7.66 -2.77 -9.65
C LEU A 106 -8.38 -3.50 -10.78
N GLY A 107 -7.69 -3.81 -11.88
CA GLY A 107 -8.26 -4.59 -12.96
C GLY A 107 -8.61 -6.03 -12.56
N ILE A 108 -7.77 -6.69 -11.75
CA ILE A 108 -8.07 -8.02 -11.20
C ILE A 108 -9.32 -7.96 -10.32
N LEU A 109 -9.38 -7.03 -9.36
CA LEU A 109 -10.52 -6.88 -8.47
C LEU A 109 -11.79 -6.55 -9.25
N GLY A 110 -11.71 -5.63 -10.20
CA GLY A 110 -12.81 -5.28 -11.10
C GLY A 110 -13.32 -6.48 -11.90
N TRP A 111 -12.42 -7.28 -12.48
CA TRP A 111 -12.78 -8.53 -13.15
C TRP A 111 -13.45 -9.51 -12.19
N ARG A 112 -12.92 -9.67 -10.97
CA ARG A 112 -13.45 -10.62 -9.97
C ARG A 112 -14.82 -10.24 -9.46
N MET A 113 -15.05 -8.96 -9.17
CA MET A 113 -16.32 -8.44 -8.66
C MET A 113 -17.43 -8.47 -9.71
N THR A 114 -17.12 -8.09 -10.95
CA THR A 114 -18.11 -8.01 -12.05
C THR A 114 -18.24 -9.31 -12.85
N ARG A 115 -17.28 -10.24 -12.69
CA ARG A 115 -17.12 -11.45 -13.51
C ARG A 115 -16.91 -11.15 -15.01
N SER A 116 -16.49 -9.94 -15.37
CA SER A 116 -16.23 -9.51 -16.74
C SER A 116 -14.77 -9.08 -16.92
N LEU A 117 -14.03 -9.79 -17.77
CA LEU A 117 -12.63 -9.42 -18.08
C LEU A 117 -12.57 -8.02 -18.69
N THR A 118 -13.53 -7.70 -19.56
CA THR A 118 -13.64 -6.38 -20.19
C THR A 118 -13.79 -5.29 -19.14
N ALA A 119 -14.61 -5.49 -18.10
CA ALA A 119 -14.74 -4.52 -17.02
C ALA A 119 -13.42 -4.33 -16.25
N GLY A 120 -12.69 -5.42 -15.99
CA GLY A 120 -11.35 -5.34 -15.37
C GLY A 120 -10.33 -4.60 -16.24
N LEU A 121 -10.29 -4.88 -17.55
CA LEU A 121 -9.42 -4.18 -18.50
C LEU A 121 -9.76 -2.69 -18.58
N VAL A 122 -11.06 -2.35 -18.63
CA VAL A 122 -11.52 -0.95 -18.65
C VAL A 122 -11.12 -0.24 -17.37
N LEU A 123 -11.29 -0.85 -16.19
CA LEU A 123 -10.88 -0.24 -14.92
C LEU A 123 -9.37 -0.01 -14.85
N ALA A 124 -8.56 -0.99 -15.27
CA ALA A 124 -7.11 -0.82 -15.34
C ALA A 124 -6.71 0.30 -16.31
N ALA A 125 -7.33 0.36 -17.49
CA ALA A 125 -7.08 1.40 -18.49
C ALA A 125 -7.49 2.80 -17.99
N LEU A 126 -8.67 2.91 -17.35
CA LEU A 126 -9.14 4.16 -16.75
C LEU A 126 -8.22 4.63 -15.62
N PHE A 127 -7.67 3.71 -14.84
CA PHE A 127 -6.69 4.06 -13.81
C PHE A 127 -5.42 4.65 -14.42
N VAL A 128 -4.87 4.01 -15.47
CA VAL A 128 -3.67 4.50 -16.17
C VAL A 128 -3.94 5.82 -16.89
N ALA A 129 -5.13 6.00 -17.46
CA ALA A 129 -5.52 7.22 -18.17
C ALA A 129 -5.95 8.38 -17.25
N SER A 130 -6.17 8.11 -15.97
CA SER A 130 -6.59 9.12 -14.99
C SER A 130 -5.45 10.08 -14.67
N ALA A 131 -5.64 11.37 -14.96
CA ALA A 131 -4.67 12.41 -14.64
C ALA A 131 -4.36 12.47 -13.13
N GLU A 132 -5.37 12.33 -12.28
CA GLU A 132 -5.22 12.34 -10.82
C GLU A 132 -4.36 11.18 -10.34
N MET A 133 -4.68 9.96 -10.78
CA MET A 133 -3.89 8.78 -10.41
C MET A 133 -2.46 8.89 -10.94
N PHE A 134 -2.30 9.39 -12.16
CA PHE A 134 -0.97 9.62 -12.73
C PHE A 134 -0.15 10.62 -11.91
N GLN A 135 -0.72 11.79 -11.58
CA GLN A 135 -0.04 12.83 -10.80
C GLN A 135 0.37 12.33 -9.42
N VAL A 136 -0.53 11.61 -8.72
CA VAL A 136 -0.23 11.01 -7.42
C VAL A 136 0.97 10.05 -7.47
N HIS A 137 1.17 9.35 -8.58
CA HIS A 137 2.32 8.46 -8.77
C HIS A 137 3.57 9.17 -9.32
N ALA A 138 3.42 10.34 -9.93
CA ALA A 138 4.52 11.14 -10.46
C ALA A 138 5.23 12.01 -9.39
N VAL A 139 4.71 12.06 -8.16
CA VAL A 139 5.30 12.76 -7.01
C VAL A 139 5.76 11.75 -5.95
N ALA A 140 6.88 12.00 -5.27
CA ALA A 140 7.46 11.10 -4.27
C ALA A 140 6.70 11.09 -2.93
N MET A 141 5.49 10.53 -2.96
CA MET A 141 4.53 10.55 -1.85
C MET A 141 4.11 9.13 -1.42
N SER A 142 3.45 9.02 -0.27
CA SER A 142 3.06 7.72 0.33
C SER A 142 1.79 7.10 -0.25
N GLU A 143 1.00 7.90 -0.96
CA GLU A 143 -0.31 7.56 -1.52
C GLU A 143 -0.26 6.36 -2.49
N PRO A 144 0.68 6.28 -3.45
CA PRO A 144 0.84 5.11 -4.31
C PRO A 144 0.95 3.80 -3.54
N LEU A 145 1.76 3.79 -2.47
CA LEU A 145 1.98 2.60 -1.64
C LEU A 145 0.77 2.30 -0.77
N PHE A 146 0.11 3.33 -0.23
CA PHE A 146 -1.15 3.19 0.49
C PHE A 146 -2.23 2.53 -0.36
N ILE A 147 -2.42 2.98 -1.61
CA ILE A 147 -3.40 2.41 -2.55
C ILE A 147 -3.06 0.95 -2.82
N PHE A 148 -1.78 0.65 -3.08
CA PHE A 148 -1.33 -0.72 -3.39
C PHE A 148 -1.61 -1.70 -2.26
N LEU A 149 -1.21 -1.34 -1.04
CA LEU A 149 -1.47 -2.16 0.15
C LEU A 149 -2.98 -2.27 0.43
N SER A 150 -3.76 -1.23 0.17
CA SER A 150 -5.22 -1.28 0.29
C SER A 150 -5.82 -2.28 -0.71
N LEU A 151 -5.44 -2.24 -1.97
CA LEU A 151 -5.91 -3.17 -3.00
C LEU A 151 -5.48 -4.61 -2.69
N LEU A 152 -4.26 -4.83 -2.18
CA LEU A 152 -3.83 -6.14 -1.71
C LEU A 152 -4.67 -6.64 -0.54
N SER A 153 -5.03 -5.78 0.42
CA SER A 153 -5.89 -6.15 1.54
C SER A 153 -7.29 -6.56 1.07
N PHE A 154 -7.88 -5.81 0.12
CA PHE A 154 -9.17 -6.18 -0.50
C PHE A 154 -9.09 -7.50 -1.25
N TRP A 155 -8.00 -7.75 -1.97
CA TRP A 155 -7.82 -9.01 -2.69
C TRP A 155 -7.66 -10.19 -1.74
N ALA A 156 -6.87 -10.04 -0.67
CA ALA A 156 -6.74 -11.07 0.37
C ALA A 156 -8.09 -11.34 1.06
N PHE A 157 -8.88 -10.30 1.33
CA PHE A 157 -10.23 -10.44 1.90
C PHE A 157 -11.20 -11.16 0.95
N ASP A 158 -11.14 -10.87 -0.35
CA ASP A 158 -11.92 -11.58 -1.36
C ASP A 158 -11.53 -13.07 -1.43
N LEU A 159 -10.21 -13.37 -1.39
CA LEU A 159 -9.70 -14.75 -1.35
C LEU A 159 -10.11 -15.51 -0.08
N TYR A 160 -10.25 -14.82 1.06
CA TYR A 160 -10.77 -15.42 2.28
C TYR A 160 -12.18 -16.01 2.05
N PHE A 161 -13.09 -15.28 1.39
CA PHE A 161 -14.44 -15.79 1.08
C PHE A 161 -14.48 -16.77 -0.09
N GLU A 162 -13.53 -16.71 -1.03
CA GLU A 162 -13.44 -17.70 -2.12
C GLU A 162 -12.89 -19.04 -1.63
N ARG A 163 -11.96 -19.03 -0.67
CA ARG A 163 -11.25 -20.22 -0.17
C ARG A 163 -11.82 -20.72 1.15
N ASP A 164 -13.15 -20.83 1.22
CA ASP A 164 -13.88 -21.40 2.36
C ASP A 164 -13.49 -20.81 3.74
N HIS A 165 -13.17 -19.52 3.79
CA HIS A 165 -12.79 -18.80 5.01
C HIS A 165 -11.46 -19.28 5.62
N HIS A 166 -10.51 -19.71 4.78
CA HIS A 166 -9.20 -20.12 5.26
C HIS A 166 -8.46 -18.94 5.92
N TRP A 167 -8.11 -19.11 7.21
CA TRP A 167 -7.62 -18.05 8.10
C TRP A 167 -6.40 -17.28 7.59
N TRP A 168 -5.50 -17.93 6.84
CA TRP A 168 -4.31 -17.31 6.27
C TRP A 168 -4.61 -16.07 5.43
N TRP A 169 -5.71 -16.07 4.66
CA TRP A 169 -6.09 -14.94 3.83
C TRP A 169 -6.55 -13.74 4.66
N LEU A 170 -7.12 -14.00 5.83
CA LEU A 170 -7.52 -12.95 6.77
C LEU A 170 -6.32 -12.35 7.50
N VAL A 171 -5.30 -13.18 7.80
CA VAL A 171 -4.00 -12.71 8.28
C VAL A 171 -3.30 -11.84 7.23
N ALA A 172 -3.25 -12.29 5.97
CA ALA A 172 -2.68 -11.49 4.89
C ALA A 172 -3.43 -10.16 4.71
N CYS A 173 -4.77 -10.18 4.78
CA CYS A 173 -5.60 -8.98 4.74
C CYS A 173 -5.23 -7.99 5.86
N GLY A 174 -5.17 -8.46 7.12
CA GLY A 174 -4.84 -7.59 8.24
C GLY A 174 -3.37 -7.16 8.29
N MET A 175 -2.43 -7.97 7.77
CA MET A 175 -1.04 -7.52 7.57
C MET A 175 -0.97 -6.35 6.59
N PHE A 176 -1.61 -6.45 5.43
CA PHE A 176 -1.63 -5.35 4.46
C PHE A 176 -2.37 -4.11 5.02
N ALA A 177 -3.51 -4.30 5.67
CA ALA A 177 -4.23 -3.21 6.33
C ALA A 177 -3.40 -2.54 7.44
N GLY A 178 -2.67 -3.31 8.25
CA GLY A 178 -1.73 -2.77 9.24
C GLY A 178 -0.59 -1.99 8.60
N MET A 179 -0.06 -2.45 7.46
CA MET A 179 0.94 -1.70 6.71
C MET A 179 0.38 -0.40 6.09
N THR A 180 -0.91 -0.34 5.72
CA THR A 180 -1.53 0.93 5.27
C THR A 180 -1.56 1.98 6.38
N TYR A 181 -1.74 1.58 7.64
CA TYR A 181 -1.62 2.50 8.78
C TYR A 181 -0.20 3.08 8.88
N LEU A 182 0.80 2.25 8.57
CA LEU A 182 2.21 2.67 8.55
C LEU A 182 2.62 3.45 7.31
N THR A 183 1.76 3.58 6.29
CA THR A 183 1.96 4.56 5.22
C THR A 183 1.25 5.86 5.55
N ARG A 184 0.00 5.77 6.02
CA ARG A 184 -0.83 6.92 6.43
C ARG A 184 -1.80 6.52 7.54
N TYR A 185 -2.00 7.38 8.53
CA TYR A 185 -2.97 7.14 9.60
C TYR A 185 -4.42 6.95 9.11
N ALA A 186 -4.75 7.42 7.90
CA ALA A 186 -6.00 7.13 7.21
C ALA A 186 -6.29 5.62 7.04
N GLY A 187 -5.27 4.76 7.13
CA GLY A 187 -5.43 3.30 7.11
C GLY A 187 -6.35 2.76 8.23
N LEU A 188 -6.56 3.52 9.30
CA LEU A 188 -7.56 3.18 10.32
C LEU A 188 -8.98 3.04 9.75
N ALA A 189 -9.35 3.84 8.76
CA ALA A 189 -10.65 3.75 8.10
C ALA A 189 -10.81 2.41 7.36
N LEU A 190 -9.73 1.91 6.76
CA LEU A 190 -9.70 0.61 6.10
C LEU A 190 -9.82 -0.54 7.11
N VAL A 191 -9.12 -0.45 8.23
CA VAL A 191 -9.26 -1.41 9.36
C VAL A 191 -10.72 -1.45 9.84
N ALA A 192 -11.34 -0.28 10.06
CA ALA A 192 -12.74 -0.20 10.46
C ALA A 192 -13.68 -0.81 9.40
N THR A 193 -13.41 -0.58 8.12
CA THR A 193 -14.19 -1.14 7.00
C THR A 193 -14.18 -2.66 7.03
N PHE A 194 -13.03 -3.30 7.24
CA PHE A 194 -12.96 -4.76 7.31
C PHE A 194 -13.62 -5.33 8.56
N ILE A 195 -13.53 -4.65 9.71
CA ILE A 195 -14.25 -5.06 10.93
C ILE A 195 -15.76 -5.04 10.67
N VAL A 196 -16.29 -3.96 10.10
CA VAL A 196 -17.70 -3.85 9.73
C VAL A 196 -18.08 -4.91 8.71
N ALA A 197 -17.25 -5.14 7.69
CA ALA A 197 -17.49 -6.17 6.68
C ALA A 197 -17.57 -7.58 7.30
N LEU A 198 -16.68 -7.93 8.25
CA LEU A 198 -16.73 -9.21 8.96
C LEU A 198 -17.98 -9.34 9.83
N LEU A 199 -18.42 -8.26 10.47
CA LEU A 199 -19.67 -8.24 11.25
C LEU A 199 -20.91 -8.46 10.37
N VAL A 200 -20.94 -7.86 9.17
CA VAL A 200 -22.09 -7.91 8.26
C VAL A 200 -22.12 -9.22 7.46
N LEU A 201 -20.98 -9.66 6.93
CA LEU A 201 -20.90 -10.78 5.98
C LEU A 201 -20.95 -12.16 6.66
N HIS A 202 -20.55 -12.28 7.92
CA HIS A 202 -20.74 -13.51 8.68
C HIS A 202 -22.11 -13.53 9.36
N THR A 203 -22.82 -14.65 9.29
CA THR A 203 -24.11 -14.86 9.98
C THR A 203 -23.93 -15.45 11.39
N ASP A 204 -22.93 -16.30 11.58
CA ASP A 204 -22.61 -16.94 12.86
C ASP A 204 -21.73 -16.02 13.74
N TRP A 205 -22.18 -15.75 14.97
CA TRP A 205 -21.46 -14.91 15.93
C TRP A 205 -20.07 -15.45 16.28
N ARG A 206 -19.87 -16.78 16.29
CA ARG A 206 -18.56 -17.37 16.55
C ARG A 206 -17.60 -17.03 15.43
N LYS A 207 -18.03 -17.17 14.17
CA LYS A 207 -17.23 -16.82 12.98
C LYS A 207 -16.94 -15.32 12.91
N ARG A 208 -17.87 -14.47 13.33
CA ARG A 208 -17.63 -13.02 13.48
C ARG A 208 -16.47 -12.75 14.43
N LEU A 209 -16.54 -13.29 15.65
CA LEU A 209 -15.53 -13.03 16.68
C LEU A 209 -14.17 -13.64 16.32
N THR A 210 -14.13 -14.87 15.80
CA THR A 210 -12.87 -15.48 15.38
C THR A 210 -12.25 -14.76 14.19
N GLY A 211 -13.05 -14.38 13.20
CA GLY A 211 -12.59 -13.59 12.06
C GLY A 211 -12.01 -12.24 12.48
N ILE A 212 -12.75 -11.48 13.29
CA ILE A 212 -12.28 -10.19 13.82
C ILE A 212 -11.02 -10.38 14.66
N GLY A 213 -10.96 -11.42 15.50
CA GLY A 213 -9.78 -11.74 16.31
C GLY A 213 -8.53 -12.00 15.47
N ILE A 214 -8.64 -12.84 14.44
CA ILE A 214 -7.54 -13.14 13.51
C ILE A 214 -7.10 -11.88 12.74
N PHE A 215 -8.06 -11.11 12.23
CA PHE A 215 -7.78 -9.88 11.52
C PHE A 215 -7.05 -8.86 12.42
N LEU A 216 -7.60 -8.57 13.61
CA LEU A 216 -6.99 -7.64 14.57
C LEU A 216 -5.61 -8.11 15.03
N ALA A 217 -5.42 -9.41 15.28
CA ALA A 217 -4.13 -9.97 15.66
C ALA A 217 -3.04 -9.74 14.60
N SER A 218 -3.42 -9.60 13.32
CA SER A 218 -2.47 -9.30 12.23
C SER A 218 -2.28 -7.81 11.95
N VAL A 219 -3.23 -6.94 12.33
CA VAL A 219 -3.13 -5.48 12.22
C VAL A 219 -2.35 -4.87 13.40
N ILE A 220 -2.69 -5.30 14.62
CA ILE A 220 -2.24 -4.69 15.89
C ILE A 220 -0.71 -4.62 16.03
N PRO A 221 0.09 -5.64 15.65
CA PRO A 221 1.54 -5.59 15.78
C PRO A 221 2.18 -4.39 15.07
N TRP A 222 1.66 -4.02 13.89
CA TRP A 222 2.14 -2.87 13.12
C TRP A 222 1.84 -1.55 13.82
N MET A 223 0.60 -1.39 14.29
CA MET A 223 0.16 -0.17 14.98
C MET A 223 0.87 -0.01 16.32
N LEU A 224 0.92 -1.07 17.14
CA LEU A 224 1.59 -1.03 18.44
C LEU A 224 3.09 -0.82 18.30
N GLY A 225 3.75 -1.50 17.35
CA GLY A 225 5.18 -1.33 17.12
C GLY A 225 5.54 0.14 16.85
N TRP A 226 4.74 0.82 16.03
CA TRP A 226 4.94 2.25 15.75
C TRP A 226 4.65 3.13 16.96
N SER A 227 3.52 2.94 17.63
CA SER A 227 3.15 3.73 18.81
C SER A 227 4.12 3.55 19.98
N ILE A 228 4.61 2.33 20.21
CA ILE A 228 5.63 2.04 21.24
C ILE A 228 6.92 2.76 20.89
N ARG A 229 7.39 2.66 19.63
CA ARG A 229 8.57 3.39 19.18
C ARG A 229 8.40 4.88 19.41
N ASN A 230 7.29 5.49 19.00
CA ASN A 230 7.05 6.92 19.15
C ASN A 230 7.08 7.34 20.62
N ARG A 231 6.48 6.54 21.50
CA ARG A 231 6.48 6.83 22.94
C ARG A 231 7.89 6.78 23.53
N LEU A 232 8.71 5.84 23.09
CA LEU A 232 10.09 5.68 23.57
C LEU A 232 11.02 6.79 23.09
N VAL A 233 10.86 7.28 21.85
CA VAL A 233 11.82 8.24 21.26
C VAL A 233 11.35 9.68 21.28
N ALA A 234 10.04 9.94 21.33
CA ALA A 234 9.45 11.27 21.22
C ALA A 234 8.45 11.61 22.34
N GLY A 235 8.12 10.65 23.22
CA GLY A 235 7.20 10.88 24.34
C GLY A 235 5.72 11.01 23.95
N ASN A 236 5.36 10.82 22.67
CA ASN A 236 3.99 10.83 22.17
C ASN A 236 3.65 9.50 21.47
N ALA A 237 2.37 9.23 21.20
CA ALA A 237 1.95 8.00 20.51
C ALA A 237 1.89 8.15 18.98
N THR A 238 1.79 9.39 18.49
CA THR A 238 1.68 9.79 17.08
C THR A 238 2.36 11.13 16.90
#